data_AF-A0AA38EGB3-F1
#
_entry.id   AF-A0AA38EGB3-F1
#
_cell.length_a   1.000
_cell.length_b   1.000
_cell.length_c   1.000
_cell.angle_alpha   90.00
_cell.angle_beta   90.00
_cell.angle_gamma   90.00
#
_symmetry.space_group_name_H-M   'P 1'
#
loop_
_entity.id
_entity.type
_entity.pdbx_description
1 polymer ?
#
loop_
_entity_poly.entity_id
_entity_poly.type
_entity_poly.pdbx_seq_one_letter_code
_entity_poly.pdbx_strand_id
1 'polypeptide(L)' 'MTSIDQVQIAGIPWPRYKLVALVLGFIVFAVVGIVTMSVATAVLLAAGTATVVWLAFGFRRRH' A
#
# COMPACT_ATOMS: atom_id res chain seq x y z
N MET A 1 -11.69 22.81 -6.72
CA MET A 1 -10.31 22.26 -6.74
C MET A 1 -10.39 20.74 -6.60
N THR A 2 -10.73 20.02 -7.66
CA THR A 2 -10.69 18.55 -7.66
C THR A 2 -9.23 18.13 -7.81
N SER A 3 -8.51 18.03 -6.69
CA SER A 3 -7.19 17.41 -6.69
C SER A 3 -7.39 15.94 -7.05
N ILE A 4 -7.22 15.60 -8.33
CA ILE A 4 -7.35 14.24 -8.87
C ILE A 4 -6.41 13.25 -8.13
N ASP A 5 -5.48 13.74 -7.32
CA ASP A 5 -4.50 12.98 -6.54
C ASP A 5 -4.87 12.68 -5.09
N GLN A 6 -6.00 13.20 -4.58
CA GLN A 6 -6.42 12.99 -3.19
C GLN A 6 -7.77 12.27 -3.12
N VAL A 7 -7.87 11.30 -2.20
CA VAL A 7 -9.08 10.55 -1.90
C VAL A 7 -9.49 10.87 -0.46
N GLN A 8 -10.74 11.27 -0.26
CA GLN A 8 -11.26 11.53 1.08
C GLN A 8 -11.53 10.20 1.79
N ILE A 9 -10.87 9.98 2.93
CA ILE A 9 -11.04 8.77 3.75
C ILE A 9 -11.29 9.23 5.18
N ALA A 10 -12.48 8.91 5.72
CA ALA A 10 -12.90 9.31 7.07
C ALA A 10 -12.70 10.83 7.35
N GLY A 11 -12.98 11.68 6.36
CA GLY A 11 -12.81 13.13 6.44
C GLY A 11 -11.36 13.63 6.30
N ILE A 12 -10.38 12.75 6.11
CA ILE A 12 -8.97 13.10 5.91
C ILE A 12 -8.63 12.96 4.43
N PRO A 13 -8.06 13.99 3.77
CA PRO A 13 -7.53 13.87 2.42
C PRO A 13 -6.31 12.94 2.42
N TRP A 14 -6.46 11.76 1.82
CA TRP A 14 -5.38 10.81 1.62
C TRP A 14 -4.80 10.94 0.22
N PRO A 15 -3.47 10.94 0.08
CA PRO A 15 -2.85 10.75 -1.21
C PRO A 15 -3.17 9.39 -1.83
N ARG A 16 -3.51 9.36 -3.13
CA ARG A 16 -3.83 8.13 -3.88
C ARG A 16 -2.75 7.03 -3.77
N TYR A 17 -1.47 7.41 -3.69
CA TYR A 17 -0.37 6.44 -3.61
C TYR A 17 -0.43 5.57 -2.34
N LYS A 18 -1.04 6.05 -1.25
CA LYS A 18 -1.25 5.24 -0.04
C LYS A 18 -2.21 4.08 -0.31
N LEU A 19 -3.26 4.32 -1.10
CA LEU A 19 -4.19 3.27 -1.50
C LEU A 19 -3.53 2.25 -2.43
N VAL A 20 -2.71 2.71 -3.38
CA VAL A 20 -1.93 1.82 -4.25
C VAL A 20 -1.00 0.92 -3.42
N ALA A 21 -0.33 1.48 -2.41
CA ALA A 21 0.52 0.72 -1.49
C ALA A 21 -0.27 -0.36 -0.72
N LEU A 22 -1.48 -0.05 -0.23
CA LEU A 22 -2.33 -1.00 0.46
C LEU A 22 -2.84 -2.12 -0.46
N VAL A 23 -3.28 -1.77 -1.68
CA VAL A 23 -3.74 -2.76 -2.67
C VAL A 23 -2.60 -3.71 -3.05
N LEU A 24 -1.39 -3.18 -3.31
CA LEU A 24 -0.22 -4.01 -3.60
C LEU A 24 0.15 -4.91 -2.42
N GLY A 25 0.14 -4.38 -1.19
CA GLY A 25 0.36 -5.18 0.01
C GLY A 25 -0.66 -6.32 0.13
N PHE A 26 -1.94 -6.06 -0.13
CA PHE A 26 -3.00 -7.07 -0.10
C PHE A 26 -2.83 -8.14 -1.19
N ILE A 27 -2.42 -7.75 -2.40
CA ILE A 27 -2.08 -8.69 -3.48
C ILE A 27 -0.92 -9.59 -3.05
N VAL A 28 0.15 -9.00 -2.48
CA VAL A 28 1.28 -9.78 -1.96
C VAL A 28 0.85 -10.72 -0.84
N PHE A 29 -0.01 -10.27 0.08
CA PHE A 29 -0.57 -11.12 1.12
C PHE A 29 -1.27 -12.35 0.52
N ALA A 30 -2.18 -12.14 -0.43
CA ALA A 30 -2.93 -13.22 -1.06
C ALA A 30 -2.01 -14.19 -1.80
N VAL A 31 -1.09 -13.68 -2.63
CA VAL A 31 -0.15 -14.51 -3.41
C VAL A 31 0.77 -15.31 -2.49
N VAL A 32 1.41 -14.66 -1.53
CA VAL A 32 2.33 -15.33 -0.59
C VAL A 32 1.57 -16.32 0.28
N GLY A 33 0.38 -15.96 0.77
CA GLY A 33 -0.45 -16.83 1.59
C GLY A 33 -0.85 -18.10 0.85
N ILE A 34 -1.25 -17.99 -0.41
CA ILE A 34 -1.61 -19.15 -1.25
C ILE A 34 -0.37 -20.01 -1.56
N VAL A 35 0.75 -19.39 -1.95
CA VAL A 35 1.94 -20.12 -2.38
C VAL A 35 2.65 -20.82 -1.21
N THR A 36 2.69 -20.17 -0.04
CA THR A 36 3.44 -20.67 1.12
C THR A 36 2.58 -21.41 2.14
N MET A 37 1.26 -21.26 2.06
CA MET A 37 0.31 -21.74 3.07
C MET A 37 0.65 -21.26 4.50
N SER A 38 1.33 -20.11 4.62
CA SER A 38 1.79 -19.53 5.89
C SER A 38 1.27 -18.10 6.04
N VAL A 39 0.41 -17.90 7.05
CA VAL A 39 -0.13 -16.57 7.39
C VAL A 39 0.98 -15.64 7.89
N ALA A 40 1.91 -16.16 8.70
CA ALA A 40 3.01 -15.37 9.27
C ALA A 40 3.89 -14.76 8.16
N THR A 41 4.28 -15.57 7.18
CA THR A 41 5.10 -15.14 6.04
C THR A 41 4.33 -14.14 5.17
N ALA A 42 3.05 -14.40 4.93
CA ALA A 42 2.19 -13.53 4.12
C ALA A 42 2.02 -12.14 4.72
N VAL A 43 1.74 -12.04 6.03
CA VAL A 43 1.55 -10.73 6.70
C VAL A 43 2.83 -9.90 6.64
N LEU A 44 3.99 -10.49 6.94
CA LEU A 44 5.27 -9.77 6.95
C LEU A 44 5.65 -9.24 5.56
N LEU A 45 5.53 -10.06 4.52
CA LEU A 45 5.87 -9.64 3.16
C LEU A 45 4.88 -8.60 2.61
N ALA A 46 3.59 -8.74 2.93
CA ALA A 46 2.57 -7.77 2.58
C ALA A 46 2.82 -6.40 3.23
N ALA A 47 3.06 -6.38 4.54
CA ALA A 47 3.33 -5.16 5.30
C ALA A 47 4.64 -4.49 4.84
N GLY A 48 5.69 -5.29 4.60
CA GLY A 48 6.96 -4.82 4.04
C GLY A 48 6.76 -4.18 2.67
N THR A 49 6.04 -4.85 1.77
CA THR A 49 5.74 -4.33 0.43
C THR A 49 4.97 -3.02 0.48
N ALA A 50 3.88 -2.97 1.27
CA ALA A 50 3.10 -1.74 1.42
C ALA A 50 3.95 -0.58 1.95
N THR A 51 4.83 -0.85 2.93
CA THR A 51 5.75 0.15 3.49
C THR A 51 6.73 0.66 2.44
N VAL A 52 7.37 -0.22 1.68
CA VAL A 52 8.33 0.14 0.63
C VAL A 52 7.66 0.97 -0.46
N VAL A 53 6.49 0.55 -0.94
CA VAL A 53 5.74 1.29 -1.98
C VAL A 53 5.33 2.66 -1.46
N TRP A 54 4.78 2.73 -0.24
CA TRP A 54 4.39 3.98 0.38
C TRP A 54 5.57 4.96 0.49
N LEU A 55 6.71 4.50 0.98
CA LEU A 55 7.92 5.30 1.11
C LEU A 55 8.47 5.74 -0.25
N ALA A 56 8.56 4.85 -1.24
CA ALA A 56 9.08 5.17 -2.56
C ALA A 56 8.29 6.30 -3.24
N PHE A 57 6.95 6.24 -3.21
CA PHE A 57 6.11 7.31 -3.73
C PHE A 57 6.13 8.56 -2.84
N GLY A 58 6.24 8.40 -1.52
CA GLY A 58 6.40 9.50 -0.58
C GLY A 58 7.67 10.31 -0.84
N PHE A 59 8.80 9.65 -1.10
CA PHE A 59 10.07 10.29 -1.44
C PHE A 59 10.02 10.97 -2.80
N ARG A 60 9.43 10.33 -3.83
CA ARG A 60 9.25 10.95 -5.16
C ARG A 60 8.41 12.21 -5.15
N ARG A 61 7.50 12.39 -4.19
CA ARG A 61 6.65 13.59 -4.08
C ARG A 61 7.36 14.75 -3.36
N ARG A 62 8.46 14.50 -2.65
CA ARG A 62 9.22 15.56 -1.96
C ARG A 62 10.26 16.24 -2.84
N HIS A 63 10.64 15.61 -3.95
CA HIS A 63 11.50 16.17 -4.99
C HIS A 63 10.64 16.72 -6.13
#